data_AF-A0A7K4CY32-F1
#
_entry.id   AF-A0A7K4CY32-F1
#
_cell.length_a   1.000
_cell.length_b   1.000
_cell.length_c   1.000
_cell.angle_alpha   90.00
_cell.angle_beta   90.00
_cell.angle_gamma   90.00
#
_symmetry.space_group_name_H-M   'P 1'
#
loop_
_entity.id
_entity.type
_entity.pdbx_description
1 polymer ?
#
loop_
_entity_poly.entity_id
_entity_poly.type
_entity_poly.pdbx_seq_one_letter_code
_entity_poly.pdbx_strand_id
1 'polypeptide(L)'
;MVKVNVILPKNYNFNGIRPKINIDVNGTAVSATIIRSTFTPDGAHLVMDIPKDVDVDAFTRIMAQDGAQAYKRALVTVDFNECIQCGQCTAACAYDALSLDVEFKLVVNQENCIGCRTCVDTCVRHCITVY
;
A
#
# COMPACT_ATOMS: atom_id res chain seq x y z
N MET A 1 -12.92 -2.73 7.80
CA MET A 1 -11.65 -2.02 7.66
C MET A 1 -11.54 -1.41 6.26
N VAL A 2 -10.76 -0.35 6.12
CA VAL A 2 -10.29 0.29 4.90
C VAL A 2 -8.77 0.23 4.94
N LYS A 3 -8.16 -0.23 3.84
CA LYS A 3 -6.71 -0.32 3.75
C LYS A 3 -6.15 1.02 3.28
N VAL A 4 -5.13 1.50 3.97
CA VAL A 4 -4.45 2.76 3.66
C VAL A 4 -2.96 2.51 3.59
N ASN A 5 -2.35 2.92 2.48
CA ASN A 5 -0.90 2.90 2.35
C ASN A 5 -0.35 4.16 3.01
N VAL A 6 0.67 4.02 3.86
CA VAL A 6 1.32 5.13 4.55
C VAL A 6 2.81 5.06 4.28
N ILE A 7 3.34 6.10 3.65
CA ILE A 7 4.75 6.30 3.37
C ILE A 7 5.31 7.25 4.43
N LEU A 8 6.33 6.78 5.10
CA LEU A 8 7.03 7.50 6.16
C LEU A 8 8.41 7.88 5.62
N PRO A 9 8.82 9.15 5.66
CA PRO A 9 10.15 9.55 5.25
C PRO A 9 11.21 9.05 6.24
N LYS A 10 12.46 8.98 5.78
CA LYS A 10 13.64 8.55 6.55
C LYS A 10 13.79 9.21 7.93
N ASN A 11 13.43 10.49 8.04
CA ASN A 11 13.57 11.27 9.26
C ASN A 11 12.29 11.31 10.11
N TYR A 12 11.28 10.50 9.79
CA TYR A 12 10.06 10.46 10.58
C TYR A 12 10.40 9.98 12.00
N ASN A 13 10.03 10.77 13.00
CA ASN A 13 10.37 10.49 14.39
C ASN A 13 9.53 9.32 14.92
N PHE A 14 10.08 8.11 14.85
CA PHE A 14 9.44 6.89 15.33
C PHE A 14 9.97 6.47 16.70
N ASN A 15 9.16 6.63 17.74
CA ASN A 15 9.31 5.89 19.00
C ASN A 15 8.82 4.43 18.85
N GLY A 16 9.43 3.68 17.93
CA GLY A 16 9.16 2.27 17.64
C GLY A 16 7.86 2.01 16.87
N ILE A 17 7.92 1.15 15.85
CA ILE A 17 6.75 0.71 15.10
C ILE A 17 6.01 -0.36 15.91
N ARG A 18 4.85 0.00 16.48
CA ARG A 18 3.95 -0.94 17.15
C ARG A 18 2.91 -1.45 16.16
N PRO A 19 2.44 -2.71 16.28
CA PRO A 19 1.41 -3.26 15.38
C PRO A 19 0.09 -2.49 15.38
N LYS A 20 -0.16 -1.72 16.44
CA LYS A 20 -1.33 -0.90 16.64
C LYS A 20 -0.89 0.52 16.96
N ILE A 21 -1.33 1.48 16.15
CA ILE A 21 -1.08 2.90 16.37
C ILE A 21 -2.40 3.54 16.75
N ASN A 22 -2.42 4.24 17.89
CA ASN A 22 -3.55 5.07 18.28
C ASN A 22 -3.25 6.50 17.81
N ILE A 23 -4.11 7.03 16.94
CA ILE A 23 -3.99 8.37 16.36
C ILE A 23 -5.27 9.12 16.71
N ASP A 24 -5.14 10.34 17.22
CA ASP A 24 -6.30 11.20 17.41
C ASP A 24 -6.66 11.86 16.06
N VAL A 25 -7.87 11.60 15.57
CA VAL A 25 -8.43 12.23 14.37
C VAL A 25 -9.61 13.10 14.80
N ASN A 26 -9.36 14.39 15.00
CA ASN A 26 -10.36 15.38 15.43
C ASN A 26 -11.12 14.98 16.72
N GLY A 27 -10.40 14.51 17.74
CA GLY A 27 -10.95 14.02 19.01
C GLY A 27 -11.42 12.56 18.96
N THR A 28 -11.25 11.87 17.83
CA THR A 28 -11.56 10.44 17.69
C THR A 28 -10.29 9.62 17.83
N ALA A 29 -10.22 8.78 18.86
CA ALA A 29 -9.12 7.82 19.00
C ALA A 29 -9.23 6.73 17.91
N VAL A 30 -8.42 6.84 16.87
CA VAL A 30 -8.32 5.87 15.79
C VAL A 30 -7.26 4.84 16.12
N SER A 31 -7.68 3.59 16.20
CA SER A 31 -6.79 2.45 16.29
C SER A 31 -6.50 1.90 14.89
N ALA A 32 -5.38 2.29 14.29
CA ALA A 32 -4.91 1.74 13.03
C ALA A 32 -4.03 0.51 13.28
N THR A 33 -4.31 -0.59 12.59
CA THR A 33 -3.51 -1.83 12.69
C THR A 33 -2.57 -1.93 11.48
N ILE A 34 -1.29 -2.20 11.71
CA ILE A 34 -0.32 -2.40 10.64
C ILE A 34 -0.43 -3.84 10.12
N ILE A 35 -0.88 -3.99 8.87
CA ILE A 35 -0.96 -5.28 8.17
C ILE A 35 0.42 -5.69 7.68
N ARG A 36 1.18 -4.72 7.15
CA ARG A 36 2.51 -4.93 6.58
C ARG A 36 3.36 -3.69 6.74
N SER A 37 4.65 -3.90 6.96
CA SER A 37 5.67 -2.85 6.93
C SER A 37 6.81 -3.28 6.00
N THR A 38 7.32 -2.33 5.22
CA THR A 38 8.49 -2.51 4.35
C THR A 38 9.42 -1.34 4.61
N PHE A 39 10.63 -1.60 5.06
CA PHE A 39 11.64 -0.57 5.33
C PHE A 39 12.52 -0.39 4.10
N THR A 40 12.74 0.85 3.71
CA THR A 40 13.59 1.24 2.58
C THR A 40 14.65 2.24 3.05
N PRO A 41 15.73 2.48 2.28
CA PRO A 41 16.71 3.52 2.62
C PRO A 41 16.10 4.92 2.76
N ASP A 42 14.97 5.16 2.09
CA ASP A 42 14.26 6.45 2.06
C ASP A 42 13.16 6.56 3.13
N GLY A 43 12.92 5.48 3.91
CA GLY A 43 11.98 5.48 5.01
C GLY A 43 11.23 4.15 5.17
N ALA A 44 9.90 4.19 5.27
CA ALA A 44 9.09 2.99 5.42
C ALA A 44 7.74 3.11 4.71
N HIS A 45 7.28 2.00 4.14
CA HIS A 45 5.95 1.84 3.58
C HIS A 45 5.14 0.93 4.49
N LEU A 46 4.02 1.43 5.00
CA LEU A 46 3.10 0.69 5.84
C LEU A 46 1.79 0.47 5.10
N VAL A 47 1.17 -0.69 5.31
CA VAL A 47 -0.23 -0.87 4.99
C VAL A 47 -0.99 -0.97 6.29
N MET A 48 -1.88 -0.01 6.51
CA MET A 48 -2.71 0.09 7.71
C MET A 48 -4.15 -0.33 7.39
N ASP A 49 -4.74 -1.09 8.30
CA ASP A 49 -6.16 -1.37 8.34
C ASP A 49 -6.82 -0.37 9.30
N ILE A 50 -7.66 0.49 8.75
CA ILE A 50 -8.39 1.54 9.46
C ILE A 50 -9.86 1.12 9.59
N PRO A 51 -10.53 1.32 10.73
CA PRO A 51 -11.97 1.08 10.85
C PRO A 51 -12.80 1.86 9.81
N LYS A 52 -13.94 1.31 9.35
CA LYS A 52 -14.74 1.90 8.25
C LYS A 52 -15.50 3.17 8.66
N ASP A 53 -15.71 3.33 9.95
CA ASP A 53 -16.36 4.45 10.62
C ASP A 53 -15.42 5.66 10.82
N VAL A 54 -14.13 5.51 10.51
CA VAL A 54 -13.16 6.61 10.55
C VAL A 54 -13.17 7.39 9.24
N ASP A 55 -13.14 8.71 9.33
CA ASP A 55 -12.88 9.59 8.19
C ASP A 55 -11.44 9.41 7.72
N VAL A 56 -11.26 8.58 6.69
CA VAL A 56 -9.96 8.28 6.08
C VAL A 56 -9.33 9.53 5.43
N ASP A 57 -10.13 10.49 4.98
CA ASP A 57 -9.61 11.71 4.38
C ASP A 57 -9.06 12.62 5.48
N ALA A 58 -9.71 12.69 6.65
CA ALA A 58 -9.17 13.36 7.83
C ALA A 58 -7.90 12.68 8.33
N PHE A 59 -7.89 11.34 8.42
CA PHE A 59 -6.68 10.58 8.74
C PHE A 59 -5.53 10.93 7.79
N THR A 60 -5.79 10.96 6.48
CA THR A 60 -4.78 11.27 5.46
C THR A 60 -4.19 12.66 5.64
N ARG A 61 -5.03 13.66 5.97
CA ARG A 61 -4.57 15.03 6.26
C ARG A 61 -3.69 15.11 7.51
N ILE A 62 -4.03 14.37 8.57
CA ILE A 62 -3.26 14.36 9.81
C ILE A 62 -1.90 13.70 9.59
N MET A 63 -1.87 12.55 8.91
CA MET A 63 -0.60 11.91 8.54
C MET A 63 0.28 12.84 7.69
N ALA A 64 -0.33 13.60 6.77
CA ALA A 64 0.37 14.62 6.00
C ALA A 64 0.96 15.76 6.86
N GLN A 65 0.24 16.21 7.89
CA GLN A 65 0.74 17.23 8.82
C GLN A 65 1.93 16.73 9.65
N ASP A 66 1.94 15.43 9.99
CA ASP A 66 3.05 14.79 10.68
C ASP A 66 4.24 14.43 9.75
N GLY A 67 4.13 14.76 8.45
CA GLY A 67 5.18 14.53 7.46
C GLY A 67 5.17 13.14 6.82
N ALA A 68 4.16 12.32 7.09
CA ALA A 68 3.89 11.09 6.35
C ALA A 68 3.04 11.36 5.11
N GLN A 69 2.98 10.43 4.17
CA GLN A 69 2.05 10.48 3.05
C GLN A 69 1.13 9.28 3.13
N ALA A 70 -0.18 9.50 3.20
CA ALA A 70 -1.17 8.44 3.28
C ALA A 70 -2.06 8.43 2.03
N TYR A 71 -2.35 7.24 1.52
CA TYR A 71 -3.15 7.05 0.32
C TYR A 71 -4.19 5.98 0.58
N LYS A 72 -5.45 6.32 0.26
CA LYS A 72 -6.60 5.41 0.36
C LYS A 72 -6.44 4.15 -0.51
N ARG A 73 -5.57 4.20 -1.52
CA ARG A 73 -5.24 3.12 -2.44
C ARG A 73 -3.82 3.34 -2.93
N ALA A 74 -3.04 2.27 -2.99
CA ALA A 74 -1.77 2.29 -3.68
C ALA A 74 -1.97 1.48 -4.96
N LEU A 75 -2.03 2.19 -6.07
CA LEU A 75 -2.54 1.72 -7.34
C LEU A 75 -1.36 1.21 -8.16
N VAL A 76 -1.23 -0.11 -8.22
CA VAL A 76 -0.20 -0.71 -9.06
C VAL A 76 -0.47 -0.33 -10.51
N THR A 77 0.56 0.08 -11.23
CA THR A 77 0.50 0.34 -12.67
C THR A 77 1.48 -0.54 -13.39
N VAL A 78 1.08 -1.04 -14.55
CA VAL A 78 1.87 -1.94 -15.38
C VAL A 78 2.09 -1.27 -16.72
N ASP A 79 3.36 -1.16 -17.14
CA ASP A 79 3.69 -0.85 -18.52
C ASP A 79 3.52 -2.10 -19.38
N PHE A 80 2.43 -2.14 -20.15
CA PHE A 80 2.11 -3.27 -21.02
C PHE A 80 2.98 -3.37 -22.27
N ASN A 81 3.78 -2.34 -22.61
CA ASN A 81 4.76 -2.45 -23.68
C ASN A 81 5.97 -3.29 -23.27
N GLU A 82 6.32 -3.26 -21.98
CA GLU A 82 7.44 -4.02 -21.41
C GLU A 82 7.00 -5.34 -20.75
N CYS A 83 5.72 -5.43 -20.36
CA CYS A 83 5.16 -6.61 -19.72
C CYS A 83 5.07 -7.79 -20.68
N ILE A 84 5.82 -8.85 -20.37
CA ILE A 84 5.79 -10.11 -21.11
C ILE A 84 4.71 -11.10 -20.62
N GLN A 85 3.79 -10.64 -19.76
CA GLN A 85 2.69 -11.44 -19.21
C GLN A 85 3.11 -12.78 -18.54
N CYS A 86 4.31 -12.82 -17.94
CA CYS A 86 4.87 -14.05 -17.36
C CYS A 86 4.15 -14.60 -16.10
N GLY A 87 3.24 -13.83 -15.50
CA GLY A 87 2.47 -14.28 -14.34
C GLY A 87 3.21 -14.28 -12.98
N GLN A 88 4.49 -13.94 -12.90
CA GLN A 88 5.22 -13.91 -11.61
C GLN A 88 4.57 -12.97 -10.58
N CYS A 89 4.05 -11.83 -11.04
CA CYS A 89 3.33 -10.88 -10.19
C CYS A 89 1.99 -11.41 -9.68
N THR A 90 1.32 -12.32 -10.41
CA THR A 90 0.05 -12.92 -9.98
C THR A 90 0.30 -13.92 -8.86
N ALA A 91 1.31 -14.79 -9.00
CA ALA A 91 1.72 -15.73 -7.96
C ALA A 91 2.19 -15.01 -6.68
N ALA A 92 2.82 -13.85 -6.80
CA ALA A 92 3.28 -13.05 -5.67
C ALA A 92 2.16 -12.23 -5.00
N CYS A 93 1.01 -12.05 -5.65
CA CYS A 93 -0.05 -11.20 -5.15
C CYS A 93 -0.98 -11.96 -4.20
N ALA A 94 -0.73 -11.87 -2.89
CA ALA A 94 -1.57 -12.48 -1.86
C ALA A 94 -2.97 -11.84 -1.69
N TYR A 95 -3.34 -10.88 -2.55
CA TYR A 95 -4.60 -10.12 -2.45
C TYR A 95 -5.43 -10.19 -3.72
N ASP A 96 -5.04 -11.02 -4.70
CA ASP A 96 -5.76 -11.16 -5.98
C ASP A 96 -5.95 -9.82 -6.71
N ALA A 97 -4.97 -8.91 -6.58
CA ALA A 97 -4.94 -7.65 -7.30
C ALA A 97 -4.37 -7.80 -8.72
N LEU A 98 -3.63 -8.88 -8.98
CA LEU A 98 -3.06 -9.22 -10.28
C LEU A 98 -3.44 -10.66 -10.60
N SER A 99 -4.06 -10.89 -11.75
CA SER A 99 -4.45 -12.22 -12.24
C SER A 99 -4.18 -12.36 -13.73
N LEU A 100 -4.18 -13.60 -14.24
CA LEU A 100 -4.23 -13.85 -15.68
C LEU A 100 -5.67 -14.22 -16.04
N ASP A 101 -6.19 -13.64 -17.12
CA ASP A 101 -7.50 -14.03 -17.67
C ASP A 101 -7.39 -15.35 -18.47
N VAL A 102 -8.52 -15.75 -19.09
CA VAL A 102 -8.61 -16.97 -19.89
C VAL A 102 -7.74 -16.96 -21.15
N GLU A 103 -7.27 -15.77 -21.59
CA GLU A 103 -6.34 -15.58 -22.71
C GLU A 103 -4.89 -15.39 -22.23
N PHE A 104 -4.61 -15.65 -20.94
CA PHE A 104 -3.32 -15.41 -20.29
C PHE A 104 -2.87 -13.94 -20.32
N LYS A 105 -3.82 -13.00 -20.38
CA LYS A 105 -3.54 -11.56 -20.25
C LYS A 105 -3.57 -11.12 -18.80
N LEU A 106 -2.57 -10.32 -18.44
CA LEU A 106 -2.47 -9.77 -17.10
C LEU A 106 -3.59 -8.74 -16.88
N VAL A 107 -4.40 -8.99 -15.85
CA VAL A 107 -5.48 -8.12 -15.40
C VAL A 107 -5.12 -7.56 -14.03
N VAL A 108 -5.36 -6.26 -13.84
CA VAL A 108 -5.13 -5.57 -12.57
C VAL A 108 -6.47 -5.19 -11.94
N ASN A 109 -6.79 -5.79 -10.80
CA ASN A 109 -7.90 -5.37 -9.96
C ASN A 109 -7.40 -4.34 -8.93
N GLN A 110 -7.64 -3.06 -9.23
CA GLN A 110 -7.22 -1.95 -8.40
C GLN A 110 -7.92 -1.90 -7.04
N GLU A 111 -9.11 -2.48 -6.90
CA GLU A 111 -9.85 -2.48 -5.63
C GLU A 111 -9.21 -3.42 -4.60
N ASN A 112 -8.62 -4.50 -5.10
CA ASN A 112 -7.92 -5.49 -4.31
C ASN A 112 -6.48 -5.06 -3.97
N CYS A 113 -5.93 -4.12 -4.71
CA CYS A 113 -4.55 -3.67 -4.53
C CYS A 113 -4.39 -2.85 -3.25
N ILE A 114 -3.50 -3.33 -2.38
CA ILE A 114 -3.18 -2.65 -1.11
C ILE A 114 -1.85 -1.89 -1.18
N GLY A 115 -1.18 -1.97 -2.34
CA GLY A 115 0.18 -1.48 -2.57
C GLY A 115 1.23 -2.07 -1.65
N CYS A 116 1.18 -3.39 -1.42
CA CYS A 116 2.22 -4.09 -0.67
C CYS A 116 3.57 -4.16 -1.41
N ARG A 117 3.61 -3.73 -2.68
CA ARG A 117 4.79 -3.65 -3.55
C ARG A 117 5.48 -4.97 -3.89
N THR A 118 5.04 -6.11 -3.37
CA THR A 118 5.60 -7.43 -3.72
C THR A 118 5.62 -7.68 -5.24
N CYS A 119 4.61 -7.20 -5.97
CA CYS A 119 4.55 -7.32 -7.42
C CYS A 119 5.62 -6.48 -8.14
N VAL A 120 6.05 -5.37 -7.56
CA VAL A 120 7.16 -4.54 -8.08
C VAL A 120 8.46 -5.31 -7.91
N ASP A 121 8.71 -5.82 -6.70
CA ASP A 121 9.96 -6.50 -6.36
C ASP A 121 10.17 -7.80 -7.16
N THR A 122 9.09 -8.54 -7.46
CA THR A 122 9.15 -9.80 -8.22
C THR A 122 9.20 -9.60 -9.74
N CYS A 123 8.90 -8.40 -10.24
CA CYS A 123 8.80 -8.18 -11.68
C CYS A 123 10.20 -8.16 -12.33
N VAL A 124 10.56 -9.25 -13.01
CA VAL A 124 11.85 -9.39 -13.72
C VAL A 124 12.04 -8.40 -14.87
N ARG A 125 10.95 -7.78 -15.36
CA ARG A 125 10.98 -6.73 -16.39
C ARG A 125 10.99 -5.32 -15.81
N HIS A 126 10.85 -5.18 -14.49
CA HIS A 126 10.76 -3.90 -13.79
C HIS A 126 9.68 -2.96 -14.39
N CYS A 127 8.62 -3.52 -14.95
CA CYS A 127 7.55 -2.79 -15.64
C CYS A 127 6.31 -2.56 -14.75
N ILE A 128 6.44 -2.76 -13.43
CA ILE A 128 5.37 -2.58 -12.45
C ILE A 128 5.80 -1.48 -11.48
N THR A 129 4.95 -0.47 -11.30
CA THR A 129 5.16 0.63 -10.36
C THR A 129 3.98 0.75 -9.39
N VAL A 130 4.20 1.42 -8.25
CA VAL A 130 3.16 1.75 -7.28
C VAL A 130 3.17 3.25 -7.07
N TYR A 131 2.01 3.87 -7.23
CA TYR A 131 1.73 5.27 -6.89
C TYR A 131 1.21 5.39 -5.45
#